data_AF-A0AAD0MPR2-F1
#
_entry.id   AF-A0AAD0MPR2-F1
#
_cell.length_a   1.000
_cell.length_b   1.000
_cell.length_c   1.000
_cell.angle_alpha   90.00
_cell.angle_beta   90.00
_cell.angle_gamma   90.00
#
_symmetry.space_group_name_H-M   'P 1'
#
loop_
_entity.id
_entity.type
_entity.pdbx_description
1 polymer ?
#
loop_
_entity_poly.entity_id
_entity_poly.type
_entity_poly.pdbx_seq_one_letter_code
_entity_poly.pdbx_strand_id
1 'polypeptide(L)'
;MDSKFIIAICIIILYAIILLIVGILSYVYSVKHKPFKVINDEYLKEIAEYKKVEDEILRKLKPIKTKFELSENENIYFVDELEVSFNEIENKKNKKKEFDDEYDQYIKNLKKNYSLFKIKGKQNELEKTLTYISNKRIVLDNGTEFKIIKFNNVILVENYVWNFNGEYLKTIYLKTKNEEIYFVTNDLKLKSIISKFRLENE
;
A
#
# COMPACT_ATOMS: atom_id res chain seq x y z
N MET A 1 -45.70 22.37 35.23
CA MET A 1 -45.25 21.35 34.26
C MET A 1 -44.51 20.29 35.05
N ASP A 2 -44.91 19.02 34.94
CA ASP A 2 -44.42 17.96 35.82
C ASP A 2 -42.92 17.71 35.58
N SER A 3 -42.16 17.39 36.63
CA SER A 3 -40.68 17.26 36.55
C SER A 3 -40.24 16.22 35.51
N LYS A 4 -41.05 15.16 35.34
CA LYS A 4 -40.89 14.12 34.31
C LYS A 4 -40.93 14.69 32.89
N PHE A 5 -41.75 15.71 32.64
CA PHE A 5 -41.89 16.35 31.33
C PHE A 5 -40.66 17.20 30.98
N ILE A 6 -40.11 17.90 31.98
CA ILE A 6 -38.87 18.68 31.83
C ILE A 6 -37.69 17.76 31.51
N ILE A 7 -37.58 16.63 32.22
CA ILE A 7 -36.51 15.64 31.99
C ILE A 7 -36.60 15.04 30.58
N ALA A 8 -37.81 14.69 30.12
CA ALA A 8 -38.01 14.16 28.77
C ALA A 8 -37.56 15.15 27.68
N ILE A 9 -37.90 16.44 27.84
CA ILE A 9 -37.45 17.51 26.92
C ILE A 9 -35.92 17.61 26.92
N CYS A 10 -35.27 17.58 28.08
CA CYS A 10 -33.81 17.61 28.18
C CYS A 10 -33.16 16.43 27.45
N ILE A 11 -33.71 15.21 27.57
CA ILE A 11 -33.18 14.02 26.88
C ILE A 11 -33.34 14.16 25.36
N ILE A 12 -34.48 14.66 24.88
CA ILE A 12 -34.73 14.86 23.44
C ILE A 12 -33.76 15.90 22.88
N ILE A 13 -33.56 17.01 23.57
CA ILE A 13 -32.60 18.06 23.17
C ILE A 13 -31.19 17.49 23.14
N LEU A 14 -30.78 16.75 24.18
CA LEU A 14 -29.46 16.11 24.22
C LEU A 14 -29.26 15.13 23.07
N TYR A 15 -30.27 14.31 22.77
CA TYR A 15 -30.23 13.36 21.66
C TYR A 15 -30.11 14.08 20.30
N ALA A 16 -30.87 15.16 20.09
CA ALA A 16 -30.77 15.98 18.90
C ALA A 16 -29.37 16.61 18.74
N ILE A 17 -28.76 17.08 19.85
CA ILE A 17 -27.39 17.61 19.84
C ILE A 17 -26.38 16.52 19.44
N ILE A 18 -26.50 15.31 20.01
CA ILE A 18 -25.61 14.19 19.67
C ILE A 18 -25.74 13.83 18.19
N LEU A 19 -26.96 13.73 17.66
CA LEU A 19 -27.20 13.46 16.24
C LEU A 19 -26.58 14.54 15.34
N LEU A 20 -26.69 15.81 15.74
CA LEU A 20 -26.09 16.92 15.01
C LEU A 20 -24.56 16.79 14.98
N ILE A 21 -23.92 16.49 16.12
CA ILE A 21 -22.46 16.27 16.21
C ILE A 21 -22.03 15.10 15.32
N VAL A 22 -22.74 13.98 15.38
CA VAL A 22 -22.46 12.80 14.54
C VAL A 22 -22.63 13.15 13.06
N GLY A 23 -23.69 13.88 12.69
CA GLY A 23 -23.91 14.34 11.32
C GLY A 23 -22.78 15.21 10.78
N ILE A 24 -22.29 16.16 11.59
CA ILE A 24 -21.13 16.99 11.24
C ILE A 24 -19.88 16.13 11.07
N LEU A 25 -19.61 15.21 11.99
CA LEU A 25 -18.46 14.29 11.90
C LEU A 25 -18.52 13.44 10.63
N SER A 26 -19.68 12.86 10.31
CA SER A 26 -19.89 12.09 9.09
C SER A 26 -19.73 12.92 7.82
N TYR A 27 -20.19 14.17 7.83
CA TYR A 27 -20.01 15.10 6.71
C TYR A 27 -18.52 15.43 6.51
N VAL A 28 -17.81 15.82 7.56
CA VAL A 28 -16.36 16.11 7.51
C VAL A 28 -15.58 14.88 7.05
N TYR A 29 -15.93 13.70 7.54
CA TYR A 29 -15.36 12.43 7.11
C TYR A 29 -15.56 12.22 5.60
N SER A 30 -16.79 12.36 5.11
CA SER A 30 -17.11 12.17 3.70
C SER A 30 -16.31 13.11 2.81
N VAL A 31 -16.27 14.40 3.13
CA VAL A 31 -15.51 15.40 2.37
C VAL A 31 -14.01 15.07 2.34
N LYS A 32 -13.44 14.69 3.49
CA LYS A 32 -12.01 14.40 3.62
C LYS A 32 -11.58 13.15 2.84
N HIS A 33 -12.42 12.12 2.79
CA HIS A 33 -12.09 10.84 2.17
C HIS A 33 -12.64 10.67 0.75
N LYS A 34 -13.43 11.62 0.25
CA LYS A 34 -13.91 11.62 -1.14
C LYS A 34 -12.78 11.52 -2.16
N PRO A 35 -11.65 12.26 -2.07
CA PRO A 35 -10.56 12.14 -3.04
C PRO A 35 -9.91 10.75 -3.04
N PHE A 36 -9.67 10.16 -1.86
CA PHE A 36 -9.17 8.79 -1.74
C PHE A 36 -10.10 7.81 -2.44
N LYS A 37 -11.41 7.90 -2.15
CA LYS A 37 -12.40 6.98 -2.70
C LYS A 37 -12.43 7.03 -4.23
N VAL A 38 -12.38 8.22 -4.81
CA VAL A 38 -12.36 8.39 -6.27
C VAL A 38 -11.14 7.68 -6.89
N ILE A 39 -9.95 7.95 -6.38
CA ILE A 39 -8.70 7.36 -6.91
C ILE A 39 -8.67 5.84 -6.70
N ASN A 40 -9.13 5.38 -5.53
CA ASN A 40 -9.18 3.95 -5.23
C ASN A 40 -10.20 3.21 -6.11
N ASP A 41 -11.39 3.77 -6.31
CA ASP A 41 -12.41 3.16 -7.17
C ASP A 41 -11.95 3.11 -8.63
N GLU A 42 -11.24 4.15 -9.11
CA GLU A 42 -10.60 4.16 -10.43
C GLU A 42 -9.51 3.09 -10.53
N TYR A 43 -8.61 3.02 -9.56
CA TYR A 43 -7.52 2.06 -9.56
C TYR A 43 -8.03 0.61 -9.48
N LEU A 44 -9.07 0.34 -8.69
CA LEU A 44 -9.70 -0.97 -8.63
C LEU A 44 -10.31 -1.40 -9.98
N LYS A 45 -10.85 -0.45 -10.76
CA LYS A 45 -11.32 -0.73 -12.13
C LYS A 45 -10.17 -1.08 -13.06
N GLU A 46 -9.09 -0.29 -13.05
CA GLU A 46 -7.88 -0.57 -13.84
C GLU A 46 -7.30 -1.95 -13.51
N ILE A 47 -7.25 -2.31 -12.22
CA ILE A 47 -6.80 -3.63 -11.76
C ILE A 47 -7.73 -4.73 -12.28
N ALA A 48 -9.05 -4.52 -12.23
CA ALA A 48 -10.02 -5.50 -12.72
C ALA A 48 -9.93 -5.69 -14.24
N GLU A 49 -9.64 -4.64 -15.00
CA GLU A 49 -9.39 -4.72 -16.44
C GLU A 49 -8.08 -5.43 -16.75
N TYR A 50 -7.01 -5.08 -16.05
CA TYR A 50 -5.70 -5.71 -16.19
C TYR A 50 -5.74 -7.21 -15.88
N LYS A 51 -6.46 -7.62 -14.83
CA LYS A 51 -6.62 -9.04 -14.46
C LYS A 51 -7.16 -9.91 -15.61
N LYS A 52 -7.92 -9.34 -16.55
CA LYS A 52 -8.45 -10.08 -17.71
C LYS A 52 -7.36 -10.44 -18.72
N VAL A 53 -6.25 -9.70 -18.74
CA VAL A 53 -5.14 -9.85 -19.69
C VAL A 53 -3.82 -10.23 -19.02
N GLU A 54 -3.81 -10.34 -17.68
CA GLU A 54 -2.63 -10.62 -16.85
C GLU A 54 -1.88 -11.88 -17.33
N ASP A 55 -2.58 -13.00 -17.48
CA ASP A 55 -1.97 -14.26 -17.91
C ASP A 55 -1.30 -14.16 -19.30
N GLU A 56 -1.94 -13.45 -20.23
CA GLU A 56 -1.40 -13.27 -21.58
C GLU A 56 -0.12 -12.42 -21.54
N ILE A 57 -0.11 -11.36 -20.74
CA ILE A 57 1.06 -10.49 -20.55
C ILE A 57 2.20 -11.29 -19.91
N LEU A 58 1.91 -12.07 -18.86
CA LEU A 58 2.91 -12.87 -18.15
C LEU A 58 3.50 -13.99 -19.01
N ARG A 59 2.74 -14.54 -19.96
CA ARG A 59 3.24 -15.51 -20.96
C ARG A 59 4.12 -14.87 -22.02
N LYS A 60 3.87 -13.60 -22.35
CA LYS A 60 4.63 -12.81 -23.32
C LYS A 60 5.88 -12.13 -22.74
N LEU A 61 6.13 -12.27 -21.43
CA LEU A 61 7.34 -11.75 -20.78
C LEU A 61 8.59 -12.35 -21.43
N LYS A 62 9.45 -11.48 -21.97
CA LYS A 62 10.73 -11.84 -22.56
C LYS A 62 11.87 -11.28 -21.71
N PRO A 63 12.99 -12.01 -21.59
CA PRO A 63 14.20 -11.48 -20.99
C PRO A 63 14.64 -10.19 -21.70
N ILE A 64 14.98 -9.18 -20.89
CA ILE A 64 15.55 -7.92 -21.34
C ILE A 64 17.07 -8.08 -21.39
N LYS A 65 17.69 -7.67 -22.49
CA LYS A 65 19.15 -7.64 -22.58
C LYS A 65 19.68 -6.47 -21.74
N THR A 66 20.68 -6.75 -20.92
CA THR A 66 21.21 -5.83 -19.93
C THR A 66 22.73 -5.79 -20.03
N LYS A 67 23.33 -4.70 -19.54
CA LYS A 67 24.79 -4.55 -19.44
C LYS A 67 25.38 -5.17 -18.16
N PHE A 68 24.54 -5.62 -17.22
CA PHE A 68 24.96 -6.19 -15.95
C PHE A 68 25.42 -7.63 -16.11
N GLU A 69 26.46 -8.01 -15.36
CA GLU A 69 26.85 -9.40 -15.18
C GLU A 69 25.82 -10.10 -14.29
N LEU A 70 25.07 -11.03 -14.87
CA LEU A 70 24.04 -11.79 -14.18
C LEU A 70 24.59 -13.17 -13.78
N SER A 71 24.05 -13.70 -12.68
CA SER A 71 24.37 -15.08 -12.28
C SER A 71 23.86 -16.08 -13.31
N GLU A 72 24.46 -17.28 -13.36
CA GLU A 72 23.94 -18.35 -14.23
C GLU A 72 22.44 -18.60 -13.94
N ASN A 73 21.64 -18.67 -15.01
CA ASN A 73 20.18 -18.80 -14.98
C ASN A 73 19.41 -17.61 -14.36
N GLU A 74 20.00 -16.42 -14.33
CA GLU A 74 19.31 -15.18 -13.98
C GLU A 74 19.02 -14.34 -15.22
N ASN A 75 17.74 -13.97 -15.40
CA ASN A 75 17.27 -13.15 -16.50
C ASN A 75 16.46 -11.97 -15.94
N ILE A 76 16.65 -10.76 -16.50
CA ILE A 76 15.86 -9.59 -16.14
C ILE A 76 14.59 -9.54 -16.99
N TYR A 77 13.45 -9.23 -16.36
CA TYR A 77 12.13 -9.18 -16.99
C TYR A 77 11.46 -7.80 -16.88
N PHE A 78 11.99 -6.92 -16.04
CA PHE A 78 11.49 -5.56 -15.85
C PHE A 78 12.64 -4.61 -15.53
N VAL A 79 12.59 -3.42 -16.13
CA VAL A 79 13.50 -2.30 -15.85
C VAL A 79 12.70 -1.02 -15.99
N ASP A 80 12.61 -0.22 -14.94
CA ASP A 80 11.98 1.10 -14.97
C ASP A 80 12.52 2.01 -13.87
N GLU A 81 12.45 3.33 -14.09
CA GLU A 81 12.80 4.33 -13.08
C GLU A 81 11.55 4.68 -12.28
N LEU A 82 11.53 4.31 -10.99
CA LEU A 82 10.36 4.43 -10.12
C LEU A 82 10.67 5.33 -8.92
N GLU A 83 9.67 6.04 -8.42
CA GLU A 83 9.77 6.66 -7.10
C GLU A 83 9.47 5.61 -6.03
N VAL A 84 10.42 5.40 -5.13
CA VAL A 84 10.37 4.33 -4.12
C VAL A 84 10.54 4.92 -2.73
N SER A 85 9.74 4.44 -1.78
CA SER A 85 9.90 4.75 -0.35
C SER A 85 10.12 3.46 0.43
N PHE A 86 11.08 3.50 1.35
CA PHE A 86 11.44 2.38 2.23
C PHE A 86 10.99 2.72 3.64
N ASN A 87 10.41 1.78 4.37
CA ASN A 87 10.23 1.89 5.81
C ASN A 87 10.77 0.63 6.48
N GLU A 88 11.81 0.79 7.29
CA GLU A 88 12.31 -0.31 8.12
C GLU A 88 11.25 -0.71 9.14
N ILE A 89 11.00 -2.01 9.27
CA ILE A 89 10.15 -2.53 10.33
C ILE A 89 11.01 -2.52 11.61
N GLU A 90 10.88 -1.48 12.43
CA GLU A 90 11.40 -1.52 13.80
C GLU A 90 10.72 -2.69 14.52
N ASN A 91 11.43 -3.81 14.65
CA ASN A 91 11.04 -4.93 15.49
C ASN A 91 11.11 -4.51 16.96
N LYS A 92 10.16 -3.66 17.41
CA LYS A 92 9.85 -3.55 18.82
C LYS A 92 9.39 -4.93 19.24
N LYS A 93 10.24 -5.64 19.99
CA LYS A 93 9.93 -6.89 20.69
C LYS A 93 8.75 -6.66 21.64
N ASN A 94 7.55 -6.54 21.11
CA ASN A 94 6.32 -6.57 21.89
C ASN A 94 6.07 -8.03 22.22
N LYS A 95 6.48 -8.41 23.44
CA LYS A 95 6.02 -9.65 24.06
C LYS A 95 4.49 -9.63 24.07
N LYS A 96 3.90 -10.61 23.37
CA LYS A 96 2.47 -10.95 23.28
C LYS A 96 1.59 -9.97 22.51
N LYS A 97 1.16 -10.41 21.32
CA LYS A 97 -0.22 -10.83 21.04
C LYS A 97 -0.20 -11.82 19.87
N GLU A 98 -0.55 -13.06 20.14
CA GLU A 98 -1.00 -14.02 19.12
C GLU A 98 -2.29 -13.45 18.52
N PHE A 99 -2.25 -12.99 17.28
CA PHE A 99 -3.33 -13.00 16.28
C PHE A 99 -2.68 -12.54 14.96
N ASP A 100 -2.74 -13.39 13.93
CA ASP A 100 -2.03 -13.33 12.64
C ASP A 100 -1.65 -11.92 12.11
N ASP A 101 -0.33 -11.67 12.06
CA ASP A 101 0.31 -10.38 11.78
C ASP A 101 0.32 -9.96 10.29
N GLU A 102 -0.30 -10.72 9.37
CA GLU A 102 -0.40 -10.33 7.96
C GLU A 102 -1.60 -9.42 7.68
N TYR A 103 -2.79 -9.82 8.14
CA TYR A 103 -4.03 -9.08 7.88
C TYR A 103 -4.14 -7.80 8.72
N ASP A 104 -3.62 -7.84 9.95
CA ASP A 104 -3.81 -6.77 10.92
C ASP A 104 -2.97 -5.51 10.63
N GLN A 105 -1.84 -5.67 9.94
CA GLN A 105 -0.99 -4.55 9.54
C GLN A 105 -1.53 -3.83 8.29
N TYR A 106 -2.08 -4.58 7.33
CA TYR A 106 -2.86 -4.05 6.21
C TYR A 106 -4.07 -3.23 6.71
N ILE A 107 -4.83 -3.78 7.67
CA ILE A 107 -5.93 -3.07 8.31
C ILE A 107 -5.46 -1.81 9.05
N LYS A 108 -4.30 -1.83 9.70
CA LYS A 108 -3.74 -0.62 10.35
C LYS A 108 -3.43 0.49 9.35
N ASN A 109 -2.90 0.16 8.16
CA ASN A 109 -2.61 1.14 7.13
C ASN A 109 -3.89 1.67 6.45
N LEU A 110 -4.88 0.82 6.21
CA LEU A 110 -6.24 1.27 5.84
C LEU A 110 -6.82 2.23 6.90
N LYS A 111 -6.76 1.87 8.19
CA LYS A 111 -7.26 2.73 9.28
C LYS A 111 -6.55 4.09 9.34
N LYS A 112 -5.25 4.17 9.03
CA LYS A 112 -4.54 5.46 8.93
C LYS A 112 -5.14 6.35 7.82
N ASN A 113 -5.46 5.77 6.67
CA ASN A 113 -6.09 6.48 5.56
C ASN A 113 -7.51 6.96 5.88
N TYR A 114 -8.19 6.35 6.85
CA TYR A 114 -9.54 6.68 7.30
C TYR A 114 -9.61 7.45 8.62
N SER A 115 -8.47 7.92 9.16
CA SER A 115 -8.45 8.70 10.40
C SER A 115 -8.88 10.16 10.17
N LEU A 116 -9.80 10.65 10.99
CA LEU A 116 -10.17 12.08 11.05
C LEU A 116 -8.99 12.94 11.55
N PHE A 117 -8.15 12.41 12.42
CA PHE A 117 -7.00 13.10 12.99
C PHE A 117 -5.69 12.62 12.33
N LYS A 118 -4.90 13.56 11.80
CA LYS A 118 -3.61 13.24 11.18
C LYS A 118 -2.58 12.95 12.28
N ILE A 119 -2.33 11.68 12.57
CA ILE A 119 -1.10 11.29 13.27
C ILE A 119 -0.01 11.24 12.20
N LYS A 120 0.82 12.28 12.11
CA LYS A 120 1.97 12.30 11.21
C LYS A 120 3.01 11.30 11.75
N GLY A 121 2.97 10.06 11.24
CA GLY A 121 4.13 9.18 11.32
C GLY A 121 5.27 9.78 10.51
N LYS A 122 6.51 9.49 10.90
CA LYS A 122 7.69 9.77 10.08
C LYS A 122 7.57 8.91 8.81
N GLN A 123 7.12 9.51 7.72
CA GLN A 123 7.15 8.87 6.40
C GLN A 123 8.53 9.13 5.82
N ASN A 124 9.18 8.08 5.32
CA ASN A 124 10.43 8.25 4.59
C ASN A 124 10.17 8.90 3.23
N GLU A 125 11.18 9.59 2.71
CA GLU A 125 11.06 10.32 1.45
C GLU A 125 10.90 9.37 0.26
N LEU A 126 10.45 9.93 -0.86
CA LEU A 126 10.38 9.24 -2.14
C LEU A 126 11.70 9.48 -2.89
N GLU A 127 12.41 8.40 -3.19
CA GLU A 127 13.66 8.44 -3.92
C GLU A 127 13.46 7.88 -5.33
N LYS A 128 13.97 8.60 -6.34
CA LYS A 128 14.01 8.08 -7.71
C LYS A 128 15.03 6.97 -7.81
N THR A 129 14.56 5.79 -8.19
CA THR A 129 15.30 4.54 -8.08
C THR A 129 15.08 3.71 -9.33
N LEU A 130 16.18 3.32 -9.97
CA LEU A 130 16.15 2.41 -11.10
C LEU A 130 15.89 1.00 -10.58
N THR A 131 14.73 0.45 -10.95
CA THR A 131 14.19 -0.81 -10.43
C THR A 131 14.32 -1.90 -11.48
N TYR A 132 15.07 -2.94 -11.14
CA TYR A 132 15.26 -4.14 -11.95
C TYR A 132 14.57 -5.32 -11.29
N ILE A 133 13.91 -6.16 -12.08
CA ILE A 133 13.37 -7.42 -11.59
C ILE A 133 13.88 -8.56 -12.44
N SER A 134 14.59 -9.48 -11.81
CA SER A 134 14.95 -10.77 -12.39
C SER A 134 13.98 -11.86 -11.96
N ASN A 135 14.20 -13.09 -12.41
CA ASN A 135 13.52 -14.28 -11.88
C ASN A 135 13.96 -14.67 -10.45
N LYS A 136 15.01 -14.04 -9.89
CA LYS A 136 15.57 -14.38 -8.57
C LYS A 136 15.44 -13.27 -7.53
N ARG A 137 15.49 -12.01 -7.96
CA ARG A 137 15.56 -10.85 -7.06
C ARG A 137 15.05 -9.58 -7.72
N ILE A 138 14.70 -8.63 -6.88
CA ILE A 138 14.49 -7.23 -7.21
C ILE A 138 15.76 -6.48 -6.82
N VAL A 139 16.25 -5.62 -7.70
CA VAL A 139 17.39 -4.74 -7.44
C VAL A 139 16.93 -3.30 -7.60
N LEU A 140 17.26 -2.47 -6.63
CA LEU A 140 16.93 -1.07 -6.55
C LEU A 140 18.24 -0.29 -6.53
N ASP A 141 18.42 0.58 -7.51
CA ASP A 141 19.63 1.37 -7.71
C ASP A 141 19.26 2.86 -7.66
N ASN A 142 19.66 3.55 -6.60
CA ASN A 142 19.45 4.99 -6.43
C ASN A 142 20.68 5.82 -6.86
N GLY A 143 21.64 5.19 -7.54
CA GLY A 143 22.88 5.83 -8.02
C GLY A 143 23.99 5.93 -6.97
N THR A 144 23.68 5.77 -5.68
CA THR A 144 24.69 5.73 -4.61
C THR A 144 24.88 4.32 -4.05
N GLU A 145 23.80 3.56 -3.90
CA GLU A 145 23.79 2.22 -3.34
C GLU A 145 22.87 1.28 -4.13
N PHE A 146 23.23 -0.01 -4.12
CA PHE A 146 22.36 -1.07 -4.63
C PHE A 146 21.70 -1.79 -3.48
N LYS A 147 20.36 -1.84 -3.51
CA LYS A 147 19.57 -2.65 -2.60
C LYS A 147 19.01 -3.86 -3.31
N ILE A 148 19.22 -5.04 -2.70
CA ILE A 148 18.83 -6.33 -3.29
C ILE A 148 17.78 -6.99 -2.40
N ILE A 149 16.62 -7.29 -2.99
CA ILE A 149 15.52 -7.98 -2.33
C ILE A 149 15.34 -9.32 -3.03
N LYS A 150 15.65 -10.41 -2.31
CA LYS A 150 15.41 -11.77 -2.81
C LYS A 150 13.93 -12.12 -2.66
N PHE A 151 13.36 -12.83 -3.63
CA PHE A 151 11.93 -13.18 -3.59
C PHE A 151 11.54 -14.05 -2.40
N ASN A 152 12.43 -14.93 -1.93
CA ASN A 152 12.21 -15.74 -0.73
C ASN A 152 12.07 -14.94 0.59
N ASN A 153 12.34 -13.63 0.56
CA ASN A 153 12.13 -12.72 1.66
C ASN A 153 10.86 -11.88 1.52
N VAL A 154 10.18 -11.94 0.37
CA VAL A 154 8.95 -11.20 0.10
C VAL A 154 7.78 -11.96 0.73
N ILE A 155 7.05 -11.29 1.61
CA ILE A 155 5.90 -11.84 2.34
C ILE A 155 4.58 -11.46 1.66
N LEU A 156 4.48 -10.25 1.12
CA LEU A 156 3.26 -9.73 0.52
C LEU A 156 3.59 -8.75 -0.60
N VAL A 157 2.78 -8.77 -1.66
CA VAL A 157 2.79 -7.77 -2.73
C VAL A 157 1.36 -7.43 -3.15
N GLU A 158 0.99 -6.16 -3.07
CA GLU A 158 -0.38 -5.70 -3.32
C GLU A 158 -0.42 -4.36 -4.04
N ASN A 159 -1.49 -4.14 -4.79
CA ASN A 159 -1.81 -2.81 -5.31
C ASN A 159 -2.47 -2.00 -4.20
N TYR A 160 -1.99 -0.79 -3.96
CA TYR A 160 -2.41 0.03 -2.83
C TYR A 160 -2.45 1.51 -3.20
N VAL A 161 -3.46 2.25 -2.71
CA VAL A 161 -3.48 3.71 -2.81
C VAL A 161 -2.84 4.29 -1.56
N TRP A 162 -1.66 4.88 -1.71
CA TRP A 162 -0.89 5.42 -0.61
C TRP A 162 -1.17 6.91 -0.42
N ASN A 163 -1.45 7.32 0.82
CA ASN A 163 -1.52 8.73 1.20
C ASN A 163 -0.12 9.22 1.61
N PHE A 164 0.54 9.93 0.71
CA PHE A 164 1.85 10.56 0.94
C PHE A 164 1.68 12.07 1.01
N ASN A 165 2.00 12.67 2.16
CA ASN A 165 1.89 14.12 2.39
C ASN A 165 0.52 14.77 2.05
N GLY A 166 -0.56 14.00 2.00
CA GLY A 166 -1.91 14.48 1.67
C GLY A 166 -2.32 14.23 0.21
N GLU A 167 -1.42 13.71 -0.61
CA GLU A 167 -1.68 13.25 -1.97
C GLU A 167 -1.91 11.73 -1.97
N TYR A 168 -2.82 11.27 -2.82
CA TYR A 168 -3.15 9.86 -2.94
C TYR A 168 -2.51 9.31 -4.22
N LEU A 169 -1.50 8.46 -4.05
CA LEU A 169 -0.69 7.91 -5.12
C LEU A 169 -1.07 6.44 -5.37
N LYS A 170 -1.12 6.05 -6.64
CA LYS A 170 -1.22 4.63 -7.02
C LYS A 170 0.14 3.99 -6.77
N THR A 171 0.16 2.94 -5.97
CA THR A 171 1.39 2.28 -5.54
C THR A 171 1.29 0.77 -5.56
N ILE A 172 2.43 0.12 -5.66
CA ILE A 172 2.58 -1.29 -5.33
C ILE A 172 3.29 -1.35 -3.99
N TYR A 173 2.60 -1.94 -3.02
CA TYR A 173 3.13 -2.21 -1.69
C TYR A 173 3.80 -3.57 -1.68
N LEU A 174 5.04 -3.62 -1.19
CA LEU A 174 5.80 -4.84 -1.02
C LEU A 174 6.28 -4.94 0.43
N LYS A 175 5.88 -6.01 1.11
CA LYS A 175 6.33 -6.34 2.47
C LYS A 175 7.35 -7.45 2.39
N THR A 176 8.50 -7.25 3.01
CA THR A 176 9.48 -8.31 3.27
C THR A 176 9.51 -8.64 4.76
N LYS A 177 10.36 -9.61 5.14
CA LYS A 177 10.61 -9.94 6.55
C LYS A 177 11.10 -8.77 7.40
N ASN A 178 11.76 -7.78 6.79
CA ASN A 178 12.46 -6.72 7.53
C ASN A 178 11.96 -5.30 7.20
N GLU A 179 11.22 -5.13 6.11
CA GLU A 179 10.93 -3.82 5.55
C GLU A 179 9.62 -3.78 4.76
N GLU A 180 9.06 -2.58 4.69
CA GLU A 180 7.95 -2.21 3.81
C GLU A 180 8.47 -1.29 2.71
N ILE A 181 8.07 -1.55 1.47
CA ILE A 181 8.52 -0.82 0.29
C ILE A 181 7.30 -0.40 -0.51
N TYR A 182 7.28 0.86 -0.94
CA TYR A 182 6.21 1.45 -1.73
C TYR A 182 6.79 1.88 -3.08
N PHE A 183 6.31 1.26 -4.16
CA PHE A 183 6.65 1.64 -5.53
C PHE A 183 5.54 2.51 -6.09
N VAL A 184 5.81 3.78 -6.38
CA VAL A 184 4.85 4.65 -7.06
C VAL A 184 4.88 4.33 -8.55
N THR A 185 3.79 3.75 -9.05
CA THR A 185 3.68 3.39 -10.47
C THR A 185 2.23 3.19 -10.88
N ASN A 186 1.97 3.47 -12.16
CA ASN A 186 0.72 3.10 -12.83
C ASN A 186 0.84 1.76 -13.56
N ASP A 187 2.05 1.18 -13.68
CA ASP A 187 2.25 -0.10 -14.36
C ASP A 187 1.89 -1.28 -13.44
N LEU A 188 0.69 -1.81 -13.64
CA LEU A 188 0.18 -2.98 -12.94
C LEU A 188 0.98 -4.26 -13.20
N LYS A 189 1.79 -4.31 -14.26
CA LYS A 189 2.65 -5.46 -14.56
C LYS A 189 3.68 -5.70 -13.48
N LEU A 190 4.16 -4.64 -12.83
CA LEU A 190 5.19 -4.73 -11.80
C LEU A 190 4.77 -5.72 -10.69
N LYS A 191 3.54 -5.58 -10.16
CA LYS A 191 3.01 -6.47 -9.12
C LYS A 191 2.88 -7.91 -9.61
N SER A 192 2.43 -8.11 -10.84
CA SER A 192 2.22 -9.46 -11.40
C SER A 192 3.54 -10.18 -11.68
N ILE A 193 4.57 -9.46 -12.16
CA ILE A 193 5.93 -9.99 -12.33
C ILE A 193 6.50 -10.44 -10.98
N ILE A 194 6.41 -9.59 -9.96
CA ILE A 194 6.86 -9.91 -8.60
C ILE A 194 6.11 -11.11 -8.04
N SER A 195 4.78 -11.13 -8.18
CA SER A 195 3.92 -12.21 -7.67
C SER A 195 4.28 -13.56 -8.31
N LYS A 196 4.48 -13.57 -9.63
CA LYS A 196 4.87 -14.78 -10.38
C LYS A 196 6.19 -15.34 -9.87
N PHE A 197 7.24 -14.51 -9.83
CA PHE A 197 8.56 -15.00 -9.42
C PHE A 197 8.66 -15.30 -7.94
N ARG A 198 7.87 -14.65 -7.09
CA ARG A 198 7.73 -15.06 -5.69
C ARG A 198 7.25 -16.51 -5.58
N LEU A 199 6.16 -16.86 -6.25
CA LEU A 199 5.59 -18.22 -6.21
C LEU A 199 6.54 -19.28 -6.80
N GLU A 200 7.36 -18.92 -7.80
CA GLU A 200 8.38 -19.82 -8.36
C GLU A 200 9.58 -20.04 -7.43
N ASN A 201 9.75 -19.23 -6.38
CA ASN A 201 10.87 -19.27 -5.43
C ASN A 201 10.44 -19.61 -3.98
N GLU A 202 9.16 -19.94 -3.74
CA GLU A 202 8.67 -20.55 -2.50
C GLU A 202 8.99 -22.05 -2.46
#